data_AF-A0A925BWZ5-F1
#
_entry.id   AF-A0A925BWZ5-F1
#
_cell.length_a   1.000
_cell.length_b   1.000
_cell.length_c   1.000
_cell.angle_alpha   90.00
_cell.angle_beta   90.00
_cell.angle_gamma   90.00
#
_symmetry.space_group_name_H-M   'P 1'
#
loop_
_entity.id
_entity.type
_entity.pdbx_description
1 polymer ?
#
loop_
_entity_poly.entity_id
_entity_poly.type
_entity_poly.pdbx_seq_one_letter_code
_entity_poly.pdbx_strand_id
1 'polypeptide(L)'
;MMKALKYAGLIECSDSTQFNWSEGHHKLDGFYLKKILIKQNTGNHIAKEYYPQAEMVQDTESIFHDESIELVIVSGPDDADLNLVAEAIEAGKQVRVL
;
A
#
# COMPACT_ATOMS: atom_id res chain seq x y z
N MET A 1 13.08 -24.81 -6.17
CA MET A 1 11.71 -24.37 -5.89
C MET A 1 11.69 -22.85 -6.00
N MET A 2 10.90 -22.27 -6.91
CA MET A 2 10.77 -20.80 -6.99
C MET A 2 9.97 -20.32 -5.78
N LYS A 3 10.48 -19.34 -5.04
CA LYS A 3 9.75 -18.70 -3.94
C LYS A 3 8.61 -17.90 -4.56
N ALA A 4 7.37 -18.10 -4.10
CA ALA A 4 6.24 -17.31 -4.58
C ALA A 4 6.54 -15.81 -4.39
N LEU A 5 6.14 -15.00 -5.37
CA LEU A 5 6.28 -13.55 -5.27
C LEU A 5 5.39 -13.07 -4.12
N LYS A 6 5.95 -12.24 -3.26
CA LYS A 6 5.24 -11.63 -2.14
C LYS A 6 4.76 -10.26 -2.55
N TYR A 7 3.49 -9.94 -2.34
CA TYR A 7 2.93 -8.64 -2.71
C TYR A 7 2.47 -7.81 -1.51
N ALA A 8 2.65 -6.50 -1.63
CA ALA A 8 2.18 -5.50 -0.71
C ALA A 8 1.15 -4.58 -1.37
N GLY A 9 0.22 -4.06 -0.58
CA GLY A 9 -0.63 -2.92 -0.89
C GLY A 9 -0.21 -1.71 -0.07
N LEU A 10 -0.32 -0.51 -0.64
CA LEU A 10 -0.05 0.76 0.03
C LEU A 10 -1.35 1.56 0.14
N ILE A 11 -1.63 2.06 1.34
CA ILE A 11 -2.66 3.07 1.58
C ILE A 11 -1.93 4.34 2.07
N GLU A 12 -1.91 5.37 1.23
CA GLU A 12 -1.35 6.68 1.56
C GLU A 12 -2.46 7.60 2.08
N CYS A 13 -2.33 7.99 3.35
CA CYS A 13 -3.30 8.81 4.06
C CYS A 13 -2.91 10.30 4.09
N SER A 14 -1.63 10.62 3.87
CA SER A 14 -1.12 11.99 3.98
C SER A 14 -0.79 12.63 2.64
N ASP A 15 -0.93 13.96 2.57
CA ASP A 15 -0.42 14.77 1.44
C ASP A 15 1.08 15.06 1.56
N SER A 16 1.65 14.83 2.75
CA SER A 16 2.95 15.38 3.15
C SER A 16 4.13 14.45 2.95
N THR A 17 3.87 13.14 2.80
CA THR A 17 4.93 12.17 2.57
C THR A 17 4.75 11.56 1.20
N GLN A 18 5.58 11.98 0.26
CA GLN A 18 5.94 11.10 -0.84
C GLN A 18 6.68 9.95 -0.18
N PHE A 19 5.97 8.89 0.21
CA PHE A 19 6.63 7.68 0.67
C PHE A 19 7.58 7.26 -0.45
N ASN A 20 8.87 7.49 -0.28
CA ASN A 20 9.86 7.20 -1.31
C ASN A 20 10.12 5.69 -1.31
N TRP A 21 9.25 4.96 -2.01
CA TRP A 21 9.53 3.59 -2.46
C TRP A 21 10.71 3.55 -3.46
N SER A 22 11.18 4.72 -3.89
CA SER A 22 12.18 4.97 -4.91
C SER A 22 13.63 4.95 -4.38
N GLU A 23 14.05 3.86 -3.74
CA GLU A 23 15.47 3.48 -3.78
C GLU A 23 15.63 2.08 -4.37
N GLY A 24 15.60 2.01 -5.71
CA GLY A 24 16.22 0.97 -6.52
C GLY A 24 15.74 -0.48 -6.36
N HIS A 25 14.83 -0.72 -5.43
CA HIS A 25 14.35 -2.04 -5.09
C HIS A 25 12.83 -1.94 -5.08
N HIS A 26 12.18 -2.56 -6.07
CA HIS A 26 10.74 -2.80 -6.12
C HIS A 26 10.25 -3.72 -4.97
N LYS A 27 10.96 -3.70 -3.84
CA LYS A 27 10.95 -4.65 -2.74
C LYS A 27 11.14 -3.90 -1.43
N LEU A 28 10.04 -3.65 -0.71
CA LEU A 28 10.14 -3.41 0.72
C LEU A 28 10.22 -4.78 1.39
N ASP A 29 11.34 -5.12 2.02
CA ASP A 29 11.55 -6.40 2.72
C ASP A 29 11.24 -7.66 1.86
N GLY A 30 11.41 -7.54 0.54
CA GLY A 30 11.12 -8.62 -0.42
C GLY A 30 9.71 -8.62 -1.02
N PHE A 31 8.86 -7.63 -0.70
CA PHE A 31 7.51 -7.47 -1.23
C PHE A 31 7.43 -6.53 -2.43
N TYR A 32 6.79 -6.98 -3.51
CA TYR A 32 6.45 -6.14 -4.64
C TYR A 32 5.20 -5.32 -4.35
N LEU A 33 5.25 -4.01 -4.59
CA LEU A 33 4.06 -3.18 -4.49
C LEU A 33 3.12 -3.51 -5.65
N LYS A 34 1.92 -4.01 -5.33
CA LYS A 34 0.91 -4.42 -6.31
C LYS A 34 -0.18 -3.38 -6.49
N LYS A 35 -0.68 -2.82 -5.39
CA LYS A 35 -1.80 -1.88 -5.39
C LYS A 35 -1.50 -0.67 -4.51
N ILE A 36 -1.99 0.49 -4.94
CA ILE A 36 -1.92 1.73 -4.19
C ILE A 36 -3.29 2.38 -4.11
N LEU A 37 -3.67 2.79 -2.91
CA LEU A 37 -4.79 3.69 -2.65
C LEU A 37 -4.23 5.00 -2.11
N ILE A 38 -4.67 6.11 -2.68
CA ILE A 38 -4.39 7.46 -2.16
C ILE A 38 -5.71 8.02 -1.70
N LYS A 39 -5.86 8.26 -0.39
CA LYS A 39 -7.13 8.75 0.17
C LYS A 39 -7.40 10.21 -0.19
N GLN A 40 -6.36 11.01 -0.39
CA GLN A 40 -6.48 12.44 -0.71
C GLN A 40 -6.38 12.69 -2.22
N ASN A 41 -7.30 13.51 -2.74
CA ASN A 41 -7.57 13.65 -4.17
C ASN A 41 -6.44 14.35 -4.97
N THR A 42 -5.48 14.94 -4.29
CA THR A 42 -4.37 15.75 -4.83
C THR A 42 -3.20 14.90 -5.36
N GLY A 43 -3.08 13.62 -4.97
CA GLY A 43 -1.90 12.78 -5.25
C GLY A 43 -1.96 11.86 -6.48
N ASN A 44 -3.12 11.69 -7.11
CA ASN A 44 -3.34 10.65 -8.15
C ASN A 44 -2.43 10.77 -9.39
N HIS A 45 -2.06 11.98 -9.80
CA HIS A 45 -1.18 12.16 -10.96
C HIS A 45 0.27 11.79 -10.64
N ILE A 46 0.72 12.15 -9.44
CA ILE A 46 2.10 11.99 -8.97
C ILE A 46 2.39 10.51 -8.64
N ALA A 47 1.42 9.78 -8.10
CA ALA A 47 1.62 8.37 -7.78
C ALA A 47 1.86 7.47 -8.99
N LYS A 48 1.28 7.76 -10.16
CA LYS A 48 1.60 6.98 -11.37
C LYS A 48 3.06 7.12 -11.80
N GLU A 49 3.68 8.28 -11.53
CA GLU A 49 5.10 8.51 -11.83
C GLU A 49 6.00 7.76 -10.86
N TYR A 50 5.66 7.74 -9.56
CA TYR A 50 6.44 7.04 -8.53
C TYR A 50 6.22 5.53 -8.50
N TYR A 51 5.02 5.07 -8.90
CA TYR A 51 4.60 3.67 -8.79
C TYR A 51 4.05 3.12 -10.12
N PRO A 52 4.82 3.16 -11.22
CA PRO A 52 4.31 2.83 -12.55
C PRO A 52 3.91 1.34 -12.72
N GLN A 53 4.33 0.48 -11.79
CA GLN A 53 4.04 -0.96 -11.79
C GLN A 53 2.87 -1.34 -10.87
N ALA A 54 2.42 -0.41 -10.01
CA ALA A 54 1.32 -0.66 -9.10
C ALA A 54 -0.01 -0.24 -9.74
N GLU A 55 -1.04 -1.05 -9.52
CA GLU A 55 -2.40 -0.68 -9.87
C GLU A 55 -2.92 0.36 -8.87
N MET A 56 -3.35 1.53 -9.35
CA MET A 56 -4.06 2.48 -8.50
C MET A 56 -5.51 2.04 -8.36
N VAL A 57 -5.94 1.88 -7.11
CA VAL A 57 -7.31 1.51 -6.76
C VAL A 57 -8.04 2.67 -6.09
N GLN A 58 -9.35 2.55 -5.90
CA GLN A 58 -10.20 3.62 -5.38
C GLN A 58 -10.75 3.33 -3.97
N ASP A 59 -10.54 2.11 -3.47
CA ASP A 59 -11.04 1.66 -2.19
C ASP A 59 -10.05 0.70 -1.52
N THR A 60 -10.21 0.56 -0.20
CA THR A 60 -9.40 -0.32 0.65
C THR A 60 -9.72 -1.79 0.42
N GLU A 61 -10.97 -2.10 0.10
CA GLU A 61 -11.48 -3.43 -0.25
C GLU A 61 -10.66 -4.09 -1.36
N SER A 62 -10.31 -3.33 -2.40
CA SER A 62 -9.48 -3.79 -3.51
C SER A 62 -8.09 -4.26 -3.06
N ILE A 63 -7.58 -3.79 -1.93
CA ILE A 63 -6.32 -4.22 -1.31
C ILE A 63 -6.57 -5.35 -0.31
N PHE A 64 -7.56 -5.20 0.57
CA PHE A 64 -7.84 -6.12 1.67
C PHE A 64 -8.34 -7.48 1.18
N HIS A 65 -9.10 -7.53 0.10
CA HIS A 65 -9.62 -8.79 -0.46
C HIS A 65 -8.76 -9.38 -1.58
N ASP A 66 -7.62 -8.76 -1.91
CA ASP A 66 -6.67 -9.37 -2.84
C ASP A 66 -5.84 -10.44 -2.12
N GLU A 67 -6.16 -11.71 -2.34
CA GLU A 67 -5.49 -12.86 -1.70
C GLU A 67 -3.98 -12.92 -1.95
N SER A 68 -3.49 -12.30 -3.02
CA SER A 68 -2.05 -12.28 -3.33
C SER A 68 -1.27 -11.24 -2.53
N ILE A 69 -1.96 -10.26 -1.93
CA ILE A 69 -1.35 -9.26 -1.05
C ILE A 69 -1.28 -9.83 0.36
N GLU A 70 -0.09 -9.94 0.92
CA GLU A 70 0.11 -10.44 2.30
C GLU A 70 0.40 -9.30 3.28
N LEU A 71 0.86 -8.14 2.79
CA LEU A 71 1.25 -6.98 3.57
C LEU A 71 0.49 -5.73 3.12
N VAL A 72 -0.09 -5.00 4.07
CA VAL A 72 -0.63 -3.65 3.87
C VAL A 72 0.29 -2.66 4.57
N ILE A 73 0.68 -1.61 3.85
CA ILE A 73 1.43 -0.49 4.38
C ILE A 73 0.47 0.68 4.48
N VAL A 74 0.34 1.25 5.68
CA VAL A 74 -0.45 2.45 5.93
C VAL A 74 0.54 3.58 6.21
N SER A 75 0.59 4.56 5.31
CA SER A 75 1.57 5.65 5.34
C SER A 75 0.89 6.96 5.75
N GLY A 76 1.49 7.64 6.71
CA GLY A 76 1.01 8.91 7.25
C GLY A 76 -0.42 8.90 7.80
N PRO A 77 -0.88 7.85 8.51
CA PRO A 77 -2.23 7.84 9.08
C PRO A 77 -2.40 8.91 10.16
N ASP A 78 -3.58 9.51 10.21
CA ASP A 78 -4.05 10.23 11.39
C ASP A 78 -4.90 9.32 12.31
N ASP A 79 -5.43 9.87 13.40
CA ASP A 79 -6.26 9.11 14.35
C ASP A 79 -7.51 8.48 13.69
N ALA A 80 -8.06 9.09 12.65
CA ALA A 80 -9.22 8.56 11.93
C ALA A 80 -8.85 7.41 11.00
N ASP A 81 -7.58 7.30 10.60
CA ASP A 81 -7.06 6.25 9.73
C ASP A 81 -6.65 4.97 10.47
N LEU A 82 -6.54 5.00 11.80
CA LEU A 82 -6.13 3.82 12.57
C LEU A 82 -7.11 2.64 12.45
N ASN A 83 -8.38 2.90 12.11
CA ASN A 83 -9.34 1.83 11.82
C ASN A 83 -8.91 0.96 10.63
N LEU A 84 -8.16 1.52 9.66
CA LEU A 84 -7.62 0.78 8.51
C LEU A 84 -6.67 -0.34 8.95
N VAL A 85 -5.94 -0.13 10.05
CA VAL A 85 -5.04 -1.15 10.60
C VAL A 85 -5.86 -2.33 11.11
N ALA A 86 -6.95 -2.06 11.83
CA ALA A 86 -7.85 -3.11 12.33
C ALA A 86 -8.50 -3.87 11.16
N GLU A 87 -9.07 -3.16 10.19
CA GLU A 87 -9.71 -3.74 9.01
C GLU A 87 -8.73 -4.63 8.20
N ALA A 88 -7.49 -4.17 7.99
CA ALA A 88 -6.47 -4.95 7.30
C ALA A 88 -6.07 -6.23 8.08
N ILE A 89 -5.95 -6.15 9.41
CA ILE A 89 -5.67 -7.33 10.25
C ILE A 89 -6.84 -8.31 10.22
N GLU A 90 -8.08 -7.82 10.28
CA GLU A 90 -9.29 -8.65 10.19
C GLU A 90 -9.41 -9.35 8.83
N ALA A 91 -8.96 -8.69 7.75
CA ALA A 91 -8.81 -9.28 6.42
C ALA A 91 -7.63 -10.27 6.29
N GLY A 92 -6.93 -10.58 7.38
CA GLY A 92 -5.83 -11.53 7.43
C GLY A 92 -4.51 -11.00 6.86
N LYS A 93 -4.35 -9.67 6.76
CA LYS A 93 -3.12 -9.04 6.24
C LYS A 93 -2.15 -8.73 7.38
N GLN A 94 -0.85 -8.80 7.07
CA GLN A 94 0.15 -8.13 7.89
C GLN A 94 0.02 -6.62 7.69
N VAL A 95 0.28 -5.84 8.72
CA VAL A 95 0.20 -4.38 8.64
C VAL A 95 1.52 -3.76 9.08
N ARG A 96 1.98 -2.76 8.32
CA ARG A 96 3.07 -1.87 8.68
C ARG A 96 2.59 -0.44 8.61
N VAL A 97 2.76 0.30 9.70
CA VAL A 97 2.46 1.74 9.76
C VAL A 97 3.77 2.51 9.63
N LEU A 98 3.75 3.57 8.82
CA LEU A 98 4.89 4.44 8.53
C LEU A 98 4.56 5.91 8.79
#